data_AF-X0U0D6-F1
#
_entry.id   AF-X0U0D6-F1
#
_cell.length_a   1.000
_cell.length_b   1.000
_cell.length_c   1.000
_cell.angle_alpha   90.00
_cell.angle_beta   90.00
_cell.angle_gamma   90.00
#
_symmetry.space_group_name_H-M   'P 1'
#
loop_
_entity.id
_entity.type
_entity.pdbx_description
1 polymer ?
#
loop_
_entity_poly.entity_id
_entity_poly.type
_entity_poly.pdbx_seq_one_letter_code
_entity_poly.pdbx_strand_id
1 'polypeptide(L)'
;IVENTQPISSSTSSVQYNFNSKSFTVNSIATASDLNMAVSDLSAEGAQNFYQLDTNPLIARMSTSQAIGAVSDNTAATSMLPQLAVLETEAVESALDIYWETTTTGLVEDLNLEVKQVSGNTTPVALSSTTVVQNENMGINVDVFGGASPNQIDVVNSAGVAVANQSFSIISVTKDLFGGGTTNLLAKDASNNNVSPFNILTSGTGFHIQTNGFFDIALFAAENNFNLTVRATDTITSTFVDFTLNWTLGNTLPSFGTTPTPTSPITTTGAIANSDYSVNAVNGTNSAASLAQKQEDLTFSIAPDTVLNSSFAIDASGNNYGFSINSTGTSLSQNGPSLPPNDTYTIPIILRDAGGLTATHSPT
;
A
#
# COMPACT_ATOMS: atom_id res chain seq x y z
N ILE A 1 5.64 -5.12 69.95
CA ILE A 1 6.29 -6.26 70.65
C ILE A 1 5.41 -6.64 71.83
N VAL A 2 4.98 -7.90 71.88
CA VAL A 2 4.04 -8.43 72.88
C VAL A 2 4.83 -9.29 73.86
N GLU A 3 4.64 -9.08 75.16
CA GLU A 3 5.10 -10.03 76.18
C GLU A 3 3.89 -10.65 76.86
N ASN A 4 4.03 -11.90 77.29
CA ASN A 4 3.01 -12.61 78.05
C ASN A 4 3.32 -12.45 79.55
N THR A 5 2.41 -11.88 80.33
CA THR A 5 2.53 -11.84 81.80
C THR A 5 1.85 -13.05 82.44
N GLN A 6 2.48 -13.59 83.48
CA GLN A 6 1.95 -14.74 84.22
C GLN A 6 0.59 -14.40 84.85
N PRO A 7 -0.46 -15.23 84.65
CA PRO A 7 -1.74 -15.00 85.29
C PRO A 7 -1.63 -15.29 86.79
N ILE A 8 -2.14 -14.37 87.61
CA ILE A 8 -2.19 -14.44 89.09
C ILE A 8 -3.15 -15.52 89.63
N SER A 9 -3.69 -16.39 88.77
CA SER A 9 -4.49 -17.55 89.17
C SER A 9 -4.54 -18.60 88.04
N SER A 10 -4.59 -19.88 88.42
CA SER A 10 -4.36 -21.06 87.58
C SER A 10 -5.45 -21.37 86.53
N SER A 11 -6.12 -20.38 85.91
CA SER A 11 -7.19 -20.69 84.94
C SER A 11 -7.53 -19.63 83.88
N THR A 12 -6.63 -18.72 83.50
CA THR A 12 -6.91 -17.78 82.40
C THR A 12 -5.77 -17.67 81.40
N SER A 13 -6.12 -17.64 80.11
CA SER A 13 -5.22 -17.55 78.95
C SER A 13 -4.32 -16.29 78.96
N SER A 14 -3.22 -16.37 78.21
CA SER A 14 -2.29 -15.28 77.91
C SER A 14 -3.00 -13.98 77.51
N VAL A 15 -2.68 -12.88 78.20
CA VAL A 15 -3.23 -11.54 77.91
C VAL A 15 -2.19 -10.72 77.15
N GLN A 16 -2.58 -10.13 76.03
CA GLN A 16 -1.72 -9.25 75.22
C GLN A 16 -1.44 -7.94 75.99
N TYR A 17 -0.17 -7.68 76.31
CA TYR A 17 0.26 -6.42 76.91
C TYR A 17 1.11 -5.62 75.92
N ASN A 18 0.68 -4.40 75.60
CA ASN A 18 1.36 -3.48 74.69
C ASN A 18 2.14 -2.44 75.50
N PHE A 19 3.45 -2.61 75.63
CA PHE A 19 4.31 -1.53 76.12
C PHE A 19 4.52 -0.54 74.99
N ASN A 20 4.09 0.71 75.17
CA ASN A 20 4.44 1.85 74.31
C ASN A 20 5.90 1.73 73.82
N SER A 21 6.06 1.29 72.57
CA SER A 21 7.29 1.20 71.76
C SER A 21 8.60 1.39 72.54
N LYS A 22 9.14 0.30 73.12
CA LYS A 22 10.50 0.28 73.67
C LYS A 22 11.37 -0.70 72.87
N SER A 23 12.55 -0.26 72.48
CA SER A 23 13.49 -1.05 71.70
C SER A 23 14.15 -2.13 72.56
N PHE A 24 14.20 -3.35 72.01
CA PHE A 24 15.00 -4.46 72.52
C PHE A 24 16.08 -4.77 71.49
N THR A 25 17.26 -5.17 71.95
CA THR A 25 18.32 -5.63 71.06
C THR A 25 18.75 -7.02 71.48
N VAL A 26 18.66 -7.98 70.55
CA VAL A 26 19.24 -9.30 70.75
C VAL A 26 20.74 -9.17 70.56
N ASN A 27 21.52 -9.40 71.62
CA ASN A 27 22.97 -9.25 71.61
C ASN A 27 23.69 -10.51 71.11
N SER A 28 23.15 -11.68 71.42
CA SER A 28 23.73 -12.96 71.03
C SER A 28 22.66 -14.03 70.94
N ILE A 29 22.78 -14.90 69.94
CA ILE A 29 21.98 -16.12 69.78
C ILE A 29 22.96 -17.26 69.63
N ALA A 30 22.94 -18.23 70.55
CA ALA A 30 23.77 -19.42 70.50
C ALA A 30 23.13 -20.54 71.33
N THR A 31 23.73 -21.74 71.34
CA THR A 31 23.20 -22.86 72.14
C THR A 31 23.34 -22.57 73.63
N ALA A 32 22.52 -23.21 74.47
CA ALA A 32 22.56 -23.05 75.92
C ALA A 32 23.97 -23.34 76.50
N SER A 33 24.68 -24.34 75.98
CA SER A 33 26.07 -24.64 76.37
C SER A 33 27.05 -23.54 76.00
N ASP A 34 26.88 -22.92 74.82
CA ASP A 34 27.80 -21.87 74.35
C ASP A 34 27.60 -20.54 75.10
N LEU A 35 26.44 -20.35 75.72
CA LEU A 35 26.11 -19.16 76.52
C LEU A 35 26.31 -19.34 78.03
N ASN A 36 26.94 -20.44 78.46
CA ASN A 36 27.10 -20.80 79.88
C ASN A 36 25.75 -20.89 80.62
N MET A 37 24.74 -21.41 79.93
CA MET A 37 23.40 -21.67 80.45
C MET A 37 23.08 -23.16 80.35
N ALA A 38 24.08 -24.04 80.33
CA ALA A 38 23.82 -25.48 80.41
C ALA A 38 23.18 -25.83 81.76
N VAL A 39 22.51 -26.97 81.84
CA VAL A 39 21.91 -27.46 83.11
C VAL A 39 22.96 -27.54 84.24
N SER A 40 24.22 -27.84 83.90
CA SER A 40 25.34 -27.88 84.86
C SER A 40 25.82 -26.50 85.32
N ASP A 41 25.51 -25.44 84.58
CA ASP A 41 25.98 -24.07 84.84
C ASP A 41 24.96 -23.27 85.69
N LEU A 42 23.77 -23.82 85.93
CA LEU A 42 22.69 -23.22 86.70
C LEU A 42 22.46 -23.97 88.03
N SER A 43 21.80 -23.31 89.00
CA SER A 43 21.30 -24.03 90.18
C SER A 43 20.16 -24.98 89.79
N ALA A 44 19.85 -25.95 90.65
CA ALA A 44 18.74 -26.89 90.42
C ALA A 44 17.41 -26.16 90.19
N GLU A 45 17.21 -25.03 90.89
CA GLU A 45 16.05 -24.15 90.76
C GLU A 45 16.12 -23.29 89.50
N GLY A 46 17.30 -22.75 89.16
CA GLY A 46 17.51 -21.94 87.96
C GLY A 46 17.27 -22.72 86.67
N ALA A 47 17.63 -24.01 86.64
CA ALA A 47 17.39 -24.90 85.51
C ALA A 47 15.88 -25.14 85.27
N GLN A 48 15.04 -25.09 86.31
CA GLN A 48 13.59 -25.31 86.18
C GLN A 48 12.84 -24.10 85.57
N ASN A 49 13.48 -22.93 85.50
CA ASN A 49 12.88 -21.74 84.88
C ASN A 49 12.90 -21.80 83.34
N PHE A 50 13.65 -22.74 82.75
CA PHE A 50 13.79 -22.89 81.31
C PHE A 50 13.12 -24.18 80.83
N TYR A 51 12.34 -24.08 79.75
CA TYR A 51 11.71 -25.25 79.14
C TYR A 51 12.75 -26.06 78.34
N GLN A 52 12.88 -27.36 78.66
CA GLN A 52 13.73 -28.32 77.93
C GLN A 52 15.19 -27.90 77.76
N LEU A 53 15.79 -27.29 78.79
CA LEU A 53 17.18 -26.82 78.76
C LEU A 53 18.20 -27.97 78.53
N ASP A 54 17.84 -29.19 78.92
CA ASP A 54 18.61 -30.42 78.72
C ASP A 54 18.83 -30.79 77.25
N THR A 55 17.98 -30.29 76.34
CA THR A 55 18.11 -30.49 74.90
C THR A 55 19.14 -29.56 74.22
N ASN A 56 19.82 -28.71 75.00
CA ASN A 56 20.72 -27.67 74.53
C ASN A 56 20.08 -26.74 73.47
N PRO A 57 18.96 -26.06 73.80
CA PRO A 57 18.25 -25.23 72.84
C PRO A 57 19.04 -23.98 72.43
N LEU A 58 18.65 -23.35 71.32
CA LEU A 58 19.11 -22.01 70.96
C LEU A 58 18.48 -20.98 71.91
N ILE A 59 19.32 -20.22 72.61
CA ILE A 59 18.92 -19.16 73.53
C ILE A 59 19.39 -17.81 72.98
N ALA A 60 18.52 -16.81 73.05
CA ALA A 60 18.84 -15.43 72.73
C ALA A 60 19.03 -14.63 74.02
N ARG A 61 20.17 -13.94 74.17
CA ARG A 61 20.36 -12.92 75.22
C ARG A 61 19.98 -11.56 74.66
N MET A 62 19.07 -10.90 75.34
CA MET A 62 18.57 -9.58 74.95
C MET A 62 18.90 -8.53 76.00
N SER A 63 19.30 -7.35 75.54
CA SER A 63 19.44 -6.16 76.36
C SER A 63 18.11 -5.43 76.37
N THR A 64 17.63 -5.14 77.58
CA THR A 64 16.37 -4.44 77.80
C THR A 64 16.63 -3.11 78.49
N SER A 65 15.85 -2.08 78.14
CA SER A 65 15.97 -0.75 78.77
C SER A 65 15.38 -0.67 80.19
N GLN A 66 14.71 -1.73 80.64
CA GLN A 66 14.17 -1.93 81.98
C GLN A 66 14.29 -3.43 82.33
N ALA A 67 14.45 -3.78 83.60
CA ALA A 67 14.41 -5.18 84.02
C ALA A 67 13.04 -5.81 83.67
N ILE A 68 13.07 -6.95 82.99
CA ILE A 68 11.91 -7.73 82.54
C ILE A 68 12.12 -9.18 83.01
N GLY A 69 11.06 -9.83 83.48
CA GLY A 69 11.08 -11.17 84.07
C GLY A 69 10.70 -11.20 85.56
N ALA A 70 10.69 -12.40 86.16
CA ALA A 70 10.49 -12.57 87.61
C ALA A 70 11.80 -12.90 88.32
N VAL A 71 11.94 -12.44 89.56
CA VAL A 71 13.08 -12.78 90.42
C VAL A 71 12.84 -14.18 90.96
N SER A 72 13.76 -15.12 90.68
CA SER A 72 13.69 -16.45 91.28
C SER A 72 14.00 -16.37 92.78
N ASP A 73 13.06 -16.80 93.64
CA ASP A 73 13.32 -17.06 95.06
C ASP A 73 13.04 -18.54 95.41
N ASN A 74 13.33 -18.93 96.66
CA ASN A 74 13.25 -20.33 97.13
C ASN A 74 11.80 -20.87 97.24
N THR A 75 10.80 -20.13 96.78
CA THR A 75 9.38 -20.48 96.84
C THR A 75 8.88 -20.75 95.41
N ALA A 76 8.39 -21.96 95.14
CA ALA A 76 7.89 -22.33 93.80
C ALA A 76 6.72 -21.44 93.31
N ALA A 77 6.07 -20.68 94.20
CA ALA A 77 4.99 -19.75 93.87
C ALA A 77 5.46 -18.41 93.28
N THR A 78 6.75 -18.07 93.39
CA THR A 78 7.34 -16.79 92.95
C THR A 78 8.42 -16.97 91.87
N SER A 79 8.77 -18.22 91.52
CA SER A 79 9.67 -18.51 90.40
C SER A 79 8.97 -18.40 89.04
N MET A 80 9.73 -18.06 87.99
CA MET A 80 9.20 -18.00 86.62
C MET A 80 8.73 -19.38 86.17
N LEU A 81 7.46 -19.50 85.79
CA LEU A 81 6.96 -20.67 85.07
C LEU A 81 7.25 -20.48 83.56
N PRO A 82 7.82 -21.48 82.86
CA PRO A 82 8.04 -21.37 81.44
C PRO A 82 6.71 -21.20 80.70
N GLN A 83 6.57 -20.10 79.97
CA GLN A 83 5.42 -19.80 79.12
C GLN A 83 5.91 -19.37 77.74
N LEU A 84 5.10 -19.63 76.71
CA LEU A 84 5.40 -19.19 75.35
C LEU A 84 5.20 -17.67 75.26
N ALA A 85 6.27 -16.96 74.91
CA ALA A 85 6.25 -15.55 74.55
C ALA A 85 6.69 -15.40 73.08
N VAL A 86 5.99 -14.57 72.32
CA VAL A 86 6.29 -14.31 70.91
C VAL A 86 6.77 -12.87 70.77
N LEU A 87 8.03 -12.68 70.40
CA LEU A 87 8.56 -11.37 70.04
C LEU A 87 8.46 -11.19 68.53
N GLU A 88 7.71 -10.17 68.10
CA GLU A 88 7.59 -9.77 66.71
C GLU A 88 8.58 -8.65 66.38
N THR A 89 9.26 -8.74 65.24
CA THR A 89 10.04 -7.65 64.66
C THR A 89 9.12 -6.71 63.89
N GLU A 90 9.52 -5.45 63.70
CA GLU A 90 8.82 -4.54 62.78
C GLU A 90 8.89 -5.06 61.34
N ALA A 91 7.93 -4.66 60.49
CA ALA A 91 7.90 -5.05 59.10
C ALA A 91 9.14 -4.54 58.37
N VAL A 92 9.79 -5.40 57.58
CA VAL A 92 10.89 -4.99 56.71
C VAL A 92 10.29 -4.36 55.46
N GLU A 93 10.52 -3.07 55.25
CA GLU A 93 10.27 -2.44 53.96
C GLU A 93 11.33 -2.90 52.95
N SER A 94 10.87 -3.39 51.79
CA SER A 94 11.74 -3.78 50.69
C SER A 94 12.44 -2.54 50.11
N ALA A 95 13.77 -2.60 49.96
CA ALA A 95 14.54 -1.57 49.27
C ALA A 95 14.42 -1.62 47.73
N LEU A 96 13.71 -2.63 47.21
CA LEU A 96 13.39 -2.77 45.79
C LEU A 96 11.98 -2.26 45.54
N ASP A 97 11.87 -1.14 44.81
CA ASP A 97 10.63 -0.70 44.19
C ASP A 97 10.26 -1.71 43.10
N ILE A 98 9.28 -2.57 43.38
CA ILE A 98 8.73 -3.47 42.37
C ILE A 98 7.73 -2.66 41.53
N TYR A 99 8.19 -2.17 40.38
CA TYR A 99 7.29 -1.71 39.33
C TYR A 99 6.61 -2.92 38.71
N TRP A 100 5.31 -3.07 38.96
CA TRP A 100 4.44 -3.93 38.17
C TRP A 100 3.68 -3.03 37.20
N GLU A 101 3.90 -3.22 35.91
CA GLU A 101 3.15 -2.50 34.87
C GLU A 101 1.66 -2.81 35.04
N THR A 102 0.84 -1.79 35.25
CA THR A 102 -0.61 -1.93 35.29
C THR A 102 -1.11 -2.17 33.88
N THR A 103 -1.81 -3.28 33.66
CA THR A 103 -2.40 -3.73 32.38
C THR A 103 -3.58 -2.87 31.89
N THR A 104 -3.43 -1.55 31.88
CA THR A 104 -4.46 -0.59 31.42
C THR A 104 -4.22 -0.04 30.02
N THR A 105 -3.22 -0.55 29.30
CA THR A 105 -3.08 -0.34 27.84
C THR A 105 -2.78 -1.69 27.20
N GLY A 106 -3.57 -2.08 26.19
CA GLY A 106 -3.58 -3.41 25.56
C GLY A 106 -2.23 -3.93 25.06
N LEU A 107 -2.20 -5.19 24.63
CA LEU A 107 -0.97 -5.85 24.20
C LEU A 107 -0.33 -5.09 23.03
N VAL A 108 1.00 -5.16 22.90
CA VAL A 108 1.70 -4.70 21.67
C VAL A 108 1.17 -5.44 20.43
N GLU A 109 0.64 -6.65 20.61
CA GLU A 109 -0.10 -7.39 19.60
C GLU A 109 -1.41 -6.70 19.20
N ASP A 110 -2.17 -6.12 20.14
CA ASP A 110 -3.38 -5.35 19.86
C ASP A 110 -3.05 -4.05 19.09
N LEU A 111 -1.95 -3.37 19.43
CA LEU A 111 -1.44 -2.24 18.65
C LEU A 111 -1.01 -2.66 17.24
N ASN A 112 -0.33 -3.79 17.10
CA ASN A 112 0.06 -4.32 15.79
C ASN A 112 -1.15 -4.78 14.97
N LEU A 113 -2.20 -5.26 15.64
CA LEU A 113 -3.47 -5.61 15.03
C LEU A 113 -4.27 -4.36 14.65
N GLU A 114 -4.35 -3.31 15.47
CA GLU A 114 -5.00 -2.03 15.11
C GLU A 114 -4.26 -1.31 13.97
N VAL A 115 -2.93 -1.33 13.97
CA VAL A 115 -2.12 -0.82 12.84
C VAL A 115 -2.34 -1.64 11.57
N LYS A 116 -2.62 -2.95 11.68
CA LYS A 116 -2.92 -3.83 10.54
C LYS A 116 -4.40 -3.87 10.14
N GLN A 117 -5.34 -3.57 11.05
CA GLN A 117 -6.77 -3.60 10.81
C GLN A 117 -7.24 -2.27 10.24
N VAL A 118 -7.10 -2.18 8.91
CA VAL A 118 -8.13 -1.86 7.89
C VAL A 118 -9.23 -0.78 8.18
N SER A 119 -9.77 -0.60 9.38
CA SER A 119 -10.94 0.29 9.60
C SER A 119 -10.61 1.70 10.10
N GLY A 120 -9.38 1.95 10.59
CA GLY A 120 -8.99 3.26 11.14
C GLY A 120 -8.14 4.13 10.21
N ASN A 121 -7.39 3.51 9.28
CA ASN A 121 -6.59 4.24 8.31
C ASN A 121 -7.45 4.55 7.08
N THR A 122 -8.14 5.68 7.13
CA THR A 122 -8.93 6.22 6.04
C THR A 122 -8.08 7.04 5.06
N THR A 123 -6.78 7.13 5.25
CA THR A 123 -5.91 7.89 4.35
C THR A 123 -5.62 7.06 3.10
N PRO A 124 -6.01 7.52 1.90
CA PRO A 124 -5.61 6.89 0.64
C PRO A 124 -4.09 6.93 0.47
N VAL A 125 -3.48 5.81 0.04
CA VAL A 125 -2.04 5.76 -0.25
C VAL A 125 -1.71 5.22 -1.63
N ALA A 126 -2.64 4.51 -2.28
CA ALA A 126 -2.44 3.96 -3.62
C ALA A 126 -3.77 3.82 -4.39
N LEU A 127 -3.66 3.47 -5.67
CA LEU A 127 -4.77 3.05 -6.53
C LEU A 127 -4.80 1.51 -6.60
N SER A 128 -6.00 0.92 -6.70
CA SER A 128 -6.18 -0.53 -6.83
C SER A 128 -5.61 -1.10 -8.14
N SER A 129 -5.56 -0.27 -9.18
CA SER A 129 -4.85 -0.53 -10.44
C SER A 129 -4.46 0.78 -11.10
N THR A 130 -3.41 0.73 -11.93
CA THR A 130 -2.93 1.84 -12.76
C THR A 130 -2.94 1.51 -14.26
N THR A 131 -3.51 0.36 -14.62
CA THR A 131 -3.49 -0.12 -16.02
C THR A 131 -4.57 0.57 -16.84
N VAL A 132 -4.15 1.43 -17.76
CA VAL A 132 -5.01 2.11 -18.72
C VAL A 132 -4.88 1.42 -20.08
N VAL A 133 -6.00 1.13 -20.74
CA VAL A 133 -6.09 0.42 -22.03
C VAL A 133 -6.59 1.32 -23.17
N GLN A 134 -6.30 2.62 -23.07
CA GLN A 134 -6.77 3.58 -24.04
C GLN A 134 -6.15 3.37 -25.42
N ASN A 135 -6.97 3.44 -26.47
CA ASN A 135 -6.52 3.51 -27.87
C ASN A 135 -7.27 4.60 -28.64
N GLU A 136 -6.73 5.02 -29.78
CA GLU A 136 -7.29 6.08 -30.63
C GLU A 136 -8.68 5.76 -31.22
N ASN A 137 -9.05 4.48 -31.29
CA ASN A 137 -10.37 4.06 -31.78
C ASN A 137 -11.45 4.14 -30.69
N MET A 138 -11.12 4.54 -29.45
CA MET A 138 -12.13 4.71 -28.41
C MET A 138 -13.09 5.87 -28.74
N GLY A 139 -14.39 5.61 -28.60
CA GLY A 139 -15.43 6.63 -28.70
C GLY A 139 -15.45 7.54 -27.47
N ILE A 140 -16.35 8.54 -27.46
CA ILE A 140 -16.61 9.39 -26.30
C ILE A 140 -17.42 8.62 -25.25
N ASN A 141 -17.23 8.95 -23.97
CA ASN A 141 -17.84 8.31 -22.80
C ASN A 141 -17.44 6.84 -22.60
N VAL A 142 -16.28 6.44 -23.12
CA VAL A 142 -15.77 5.07 -22.98
C VAL A 142 -14.71 5.06 -21.88
N ASP A 143 -14.81 4.09 -20.98
CA ASP A 143 -13.88 3.91 -19.86
C ASP A 143 -12.50 3.46 -20.35
N VAL A 144 -11.46 4.21 -19.95
CA VAL A 144 -10.06 3.95 -20.31
C VAL A 144 -9.46 2.76 -19.56
N PHE A 145 -10.13 2.20 -18.55
CA PHE A 145 -9.68 1.01 -17.83
C PHE A 145 -10.20 -0.32 -18.43
N GLY A 146 -11.00 -0.26 -19.51
CA GLY A 146 -11.52 -1.43 -20.22
C GLY A 146 -12.95 -1.78 -19.83
N GLY A 147 -13.84 -1.81 -20.82
CA GLY A 147 -15.30 -1.71 -20.67
C GLY A 147 -16.08 -2.93 -20.16
N ALA A 148 -15.57 -3.70 -19.20
CA ALA A 148 -16.42 -4.61 -18.43
C ALA A 148 -16.50 -4.10 -16.98
N SER A 149 -17.68 -3.62 -16.59
CA SER A 149 -17.95 -3.29 -15.19
C SER A 149 -17.69 -4.53 -14.30
N PRO A 150 -17.05 -4.39 -13.13
CA PRO A 150 -16.65 -3.15 -12.48
C PRO A 150 -15.12 -2.94 -12.55
N ASN A 151 -14.58 -2.52 -13.69
CA ASN A 151 -13.18 -2.04 -13.74
C ASN A 151 -13.05 -0.61 -13.20
N GLN A 152 -13.71 -0.28 -12.07
CA GLN A 152 -13.46 0.98 -11.38
C GLN A 152 -12.08 0.92 -10.70
N ILE A 153 -11.43 2.08 -10.59
CA ILE A 153 -10.20 2.20 -9.81
C ILE A 153 -10.56 2.72 -8.43
N ASP A 154 -10.30 1.90 -7.41
CA ASP A 154 -10.46 2.29 -6.02
C ASP A 154 -9.19 2.97 -5.52
N VAL A 155 -9.37 3.94 -4.64
CA VAL A 155 -8.26 4.36 -3.79
C VAL A 155 -8.18 3.44 -2.58
N VAL A 156 -6.99 2.94 -2.30
CA VAL A 156 -6.75 1.97 -1.22
C VAL A 156 -5.85 2.55 -0.14
N ASN A 157 -6.09 2.13 1.09
CA ASN A 157 -5.21 2.44 2.21
C ASN A 157 -3.97 1.53 2.22
N SER A 158 -3.11 1.70 3.23
CA SER A 158 -1.87 0.91 3.39
C SER A 158 -2.08 -0.60 3.54
N ALA A 159 -3.30 -1.05 3.85
CA ALA A 159 -3.67 -2.46 3.92
C ALA A 159 -4.26 -2.99 2.60
N GLY A 160 -4.32 -2.16 1.54
CA GLY A 160 -4.90 -2.53 0.24
C GLY A 160 -6.43 -2.53 0.23
N VAL A 161 -7.08 -1.96 1.24
CA VAL A 161 -8.54 -1.90 1.33
C VAL A 161 -9.06 -0.58 0.79
N ALA A 162 -10.13 -0.64 0.00
CA ALA A 162 -10.78 0.53 -0.59
C ALA A 162 -11.28 1.50 0.49
N VAL A 163 -10.97 2.79 0.30
CA VAL A 163 -11.32 3.85 1.24
C VAL A 163 -12.69 4.45 0.86
N ALA A 164 -13.61 4.50 1.81
CA ALA A 164 -14.93 5.13 1.63
C ALA A 164 -14.90 6.65 1.82
N ASN A 165 -16.01 7.32 1.47
CA ASN A 165 -16.20 8.77 1.62
C ASN A 165 -15.23 9.62 0.79
N GLN A 166 -14.82 9.12 -0.37
CA GLN A 166 -13.92 9.81 -1.28
C GLN A 166 -14.70 10.49 -2.41
N SER A 167 -14.27 11.71 -2.75
CA SER A 167 -14.68 12.40 -3.97
C SER A 167 -13.47 12.56 -4.88
N PHE A 168 -13.70 12.51 -6.20
CA PHE A 168 -12.61 12.51 -7.17
C PHE A 168 -12.74 13.66 -8.15
N SER A 169 -11.59 14.25 -8.51
CA SER A 169 -11.51 15.31 -9.51
C SER A 169 -10.21 15.19 -10.32
N ILE A 170 -10.28 15.55 -11.59
CA ILE A 170 -9.08 15.66 -12.43
C ILE A 170 -8.47 17.04 -12.19
N ILE A 171 -7.21 17.08 -11.77
CA ILE A 171 -6.50 18.34 -11.52
C ILE A 171 -5.48 18.69 -12.60
N SER A 172 -4.97 17.68 -13.31
CA SER A 172 -4.03 17.87 -14.42
C SER A 172 -4.20 16.76 -15.44
N VAL A 173 -4.13 17.13 -16.72
CA VAL A 173 -3.98 16.19 -17.83
C VAL A 173 -2.91 16.77 -18.73
N THR A 174 -1.83 16.03 -18.94
CA THR A 174 -0.75 16.45 -19.83
C THR A 174 -0.40 15.39 -20.85
N LYS A 175 0.13 15.86 -21.98
CA LYS A 175 0.75 15.04 -23.03
C LYS A 175 2.22 15.41 -23.08
N ASP A 176 3.09 14.43 -23.26
CA ASP A 176 4.51 14.68 -23.47
C ASP A 176 4.73 15.40 -24.82
N LEU A 177 5.80 16.18 -24.92
CA LEU A 177 6.18 16.89 -26.15
C LEU A 177 7.44 16.29 -26.77
N PHE A 178 7.53 16.30 -28.10
CA PHE A 178 8.78 15.97 -28.77
C PHE A 178 9.89 16.95 -28.38
N GLY A 179 11.07 16.43 -28.06
CA GLY A 179 12.21 17.25 -27.57
C GLY A 179 12.17 17.57 -26.07
N GLY A 180 11.15 17.08 -25.34
CA GLY A 180 11.05 17.17 -23.89
C GLY A 180 10.06 18.22 -23.39
N GLY A 181 9.54 18.00 -22.17
CA GLY A 181 8.48 18.81 -21.58
C GLY A 181 7.09 18.21 -21.79
N THR A 182 6.07 18.92 -21.31
CA THR A 182 4.67 18.48 -21.35
C THR A 182 3.75 19.64 -21.70
N THR A 183 2.68 19.38 -22.44
CA THR A 183 1.60 20.35 -22.67
C THR A 183 0.38 20.00 -21.83
N ASN A 184 -0.31 21.02 -21.30
CA ASN A 184 -1.55 20.83 -20.55
C ASN A 184 -2.74 20.71 -21.51
N LEU A 185 -3.51 19.64 -21.37
CA LEU A 185 -4.70 19.35 -22.16
C LEU A 185 -5.99 19.85 -21.53
N LEU A 186 -5.93 20.47 -20.35
CA LEU A 186 -7.06 21.21 -19.77
C LEU A 186 -7.23 22.53 -20.53
N ALA A 187 -7.97 22.49 -21.64
CA ALA A 187 -8.34 23.68 -22.39
C ALA A 187 -9.31 24.55 -21.58
N LYS A 188 -9.47 25.82 -21.94
CA LYS A 188 -10.51 26.70 -21.41
C LYS A 188 -11.69 26.75 -22.36
N ASP A 189 -12.92 26.51 -21.89
CA ASP A 189 -14.11 26.80 -22.69
C ASP A 189 -14.35 28.32 -22.82
N ALA A 190 -15.37 28.69 -23.59
CA ALA A 190 -15.80 30.09 -23.76
C ALA A 190 -16.23 30.78 -22.44
N SER A 191 -16.47 30.00 -21.38
CA SER A 191 -16.80 30.47 -20.04
C SER A 191 -15.60 30.43 -19.08
N ASN A 192 -14.38 30.19 -19.59
CA ASN A 192 -13.13 30.02 -18.83
C ASN A 192 -13.10 28.82 -17.86
N ASN A 193 -13.98 27.83 -18.04
CA ASN A 193 -13.91 26.56 -17.33
C ASN A 193 -12.87 25.65 -17.95
N ASN A 194 -12.22 24.82 -17.13
CA ASN A 194 -11.35 23.78 -17.66
C ASN A 194 -12.20 22.71 -18.36
N VAL A 195 -11.93 22.45 -19.63
CA VAL A 195 -12.45 21.32 -20.39
C VAL A 195 -11.33 20.31 -20.55
N SER A 196 -11.54 19.15 -19.94
CA SER A 196 -10.63 18.03 -20.04
C SER A 196 -11.05 17.12 -21.21
N PRO A 197 -10.09 16.50 -21.91
CA PRO A 197 -10.37 15.42 -22.87
C PRO A 197 -10.81 14.13 -22.16
N PHE A 198 -10.86 14.13 -20.82
CA PHE A 198 -11.38 13.05 -19.99
C PHE A 198 -12.38 13.55 -18.95
N ASN A 199 -13.42 12.77 -18.70
CA ASN A 199 -14.36 12.93 -17.60
C ASN A 199 -14.03 11.94 -16.48
N ILE A 200 -14.26 12.34 -15.23
CA ILE A 200 -14.16 11.45 -14.07
C ILE A 200 -15.54 11.20 -13.49
N LEU A 201 -15.87 9.93 -13.27
CA LEU A 201 -17.15 9.52 -12.67
C LEU A 201 -16.85 8.75 -11.39
N THR A 202 -17.27 9.31 -10.26
CA THR A 202 -17.20 8.61 -8.97
C THR A 202 -18.16 7.42 -8.96
N SER A 203 -17.68 6.26 -8.55
CA SER A 203 -18.46 5.02 -8.39
C SER A 203 -18.08 4.35 -7.07
N GLY A 204 -18.97 4.46 -6.06
CA GLY A 204 -18.71 3.90 -4.73
C GLY A 204 -17.43 4.46 -4.09
N THR A 205 -16.47 3.58 -3.79
CA THR A 205 -15.16 3.88 -3.21
C THR A 205 -14.10 4.30 -4.24
N GLY A 206 -14.44 4.24 -5.53
CA GLY A 206 -13.51 4.45 -6.63
C GLY A 206 -14.04 5.40 -7.70
N PHE A 207 -13.38 5.38 -8.85
CA PHE A 207 -13.73 6.21 -9.99
C PHE A 207 -13.49 5.50 -11.32
N HIS A 208 -14.17 6.00 -12.35
CA HIS A 208 -13.90 5.73 -13.75
C HIS A 208 -13.34 6.97 -14.42
N ILE A 209 -12.48 6.76 -15.43
CA ILE A 209 -12.05 7.83 -16.33
C ILE A 209 -12.62 7.51 -17.71
N GLN A 210 -13.46 8.39 -18.21
CA GLN A 210 -14.04 8.26 -19.53
C GLN A 210 -13.43 9.27 -20.49
N THR A 211 -13.26 8.88 -21.75
CA THR A 211 -12.92 9.80 -22.83
C THR A 211 -14.02 10.85 -23.01
N ASN A 212 -13.64 12.11 -23.22
CA ASN A 212 -14.53 13.23 -23.53
C ASN A 212 -14.24 13.84 -24.92
N GLY A 213 -13.32 13.22 -25.66
CA GLY A 213 -12.92 13.60 -27.01
C GLY A 213 -12.35 12.41 -27.76
N PHE A 214 -12.04 12.63 -29.03
CA PHE A 214 -11.32 11.67 -29.87
C PHE A 214 -9.82 11.94 -29.79
N PHE A 215 -9.04 10.88 -29.99
CA PHE A 215 -7.59 10.89 -29.93
C PHE A 215 -7.05 10.25 -31.19
N ASP A 216 -5.97 10.80 -31.70
CA ASP A 216 -5.21 10.35 -32.86
C ASP A 216 -3.77 10.04 -32.44
N ILE A 217 -3.18 9.03 -33.07
CA ILE A 217 -1.77 8.70 -32.84
C ILE A 217 -0.86 9.77 -33.45
N ALA A 218 0.07 10.30 -32.67
CA ALA A 218 1.07 11.25 -33.14
C ALA A 218 2.26 10.54 -33.80
N LEU A 219 2.87 11.20 -34.81
CA LEU A 219 4.05 10.72 -35.52
C LEU A 219 5.24 10.44 -34.59
N PHE A 220 5.42 11.27 -33.56
CA PHE A 220 6.47 11.09 -32.57
C PHE A 220 5.95 10.29 -31.38
N ALA A 221 6.54 9.11 -31.15
CA ALA A 221 6.11 8.19 -30.10
C ALA A 221 6.07 8.82 -28.69
N ALA A 222 6.98 9.77 -28.40
CA ALA A 222 7.00 10.47 -27.13
C ALA A 222 5.70 11.23 -26.87
N GLU A 223 5.10 11.81 -27.91
CA GLU A 223 3.87 12.57 -27.77
C GLU A 223 2.68 11.67 -27.42
N ASN A 224 2.74 10.37 -27.69
CA ASN A 224 1.63 9.46 -27.36
C ASN A 224 1.53 9.11 -25.86
N ASN A 225 2.38 9.67 -25.01
CA ASN A 225 2.33 9.47 -23.56
C ASN A 225 1.46 10.53 -22.87
N PHE A 226 0.55 10.05 -22.02
CA PHE A 226 -0.36 10.84 -21.23
C PHE A 226 -0.02 10.70 -19.74
N ASN A 227 -0.11 11.81 -19.02
CA ASN A 227 -0.02 11.85 -17.57
C ASN A 227 -1.28 12.55 -17.03
N LEU A 228 -2.06 11.87 -16.21
CA LEU A 228 -3.29 12.40 -15.62
C LEU A 228 -3.20 12.32 -14.10
N THR A 229 -3.42 13.45 -13.44
CA THR A 229 -3.44 13.52 -11.99
C THR A 229 -4.88 13.63 -11.48
N VAL A 230 -5.29 12.62 -10.71
CA VAL A 230 -6.56 12.55 -9.99
C VAL A 230 -6.34 12.95 -8.54
N ARG A 231 -7.19 13.85 -8.05
CA ARG A 231 -7.29 14.18 -6.64
C ARG A 231 -8.39 13.36 -5.98
N ALA A 232 -8.05 12.62 -4.94
CA ALA A 232 -8.99 11.98 -4.04
C ALA A 232 -9.12 12.83 -2.77
N THR A 233 -10.31 13.39 -2.54
CA THR A 233 -10.60 14.22 -1.37
C THR A 233 -11.55 13.47 -0.43
N ASP A 234 -11.15 13.35 0.83
CA ASP A 234 -12.00 12.86 1.91
C ASP A 234 -13.13 13.87 2.16
N THR A 235 -14.36 13.44 1.97
CA THR A 235 -15.57 14.28 2.06
C THR A 235 -15.94 14.66 3.49
N ILE A 236 -15.36 14.02 4.50
CA ILE A 236 -15.56 14.32 5.91
C ILE A 236 -14.50 15.31 6.39
N THR A 237 -13.22 15.01 6.14
CA THR A 237 -12.10 15.80 6.68
C THR A 237 -11.63 16.91 5.73
N SER A 238 -12.08 16.91 4.47
CA SER A 238 -11.61 17.80 3.39
C SER A 238 -10.10 17.70 3.12
N THR A 239 -9.43 16.66 3.60
CA THR A 239 -8.04 16.36 3.25
C THR A 239 -7.98 15.67 1.89
N PHE A 240 -6.86 15.79 1.17
CA PHE A 240 -6.73 15.24 -0.16
C PHE A 240 -5.38 14.58 -0.41
N VAL A 241 -5.39 13.59 -1.31
CA VAL A 241 -4.20 12.92 -1.85
C VAL A 241 -4.30 12.91 -3.37
N ASP A 242 -3.19 13.23 -4.04
CA ASP A 242 -3.11 13.27 -5.49
C ASP A 242 -2.42 12.00 -6.01
N PHE A 243 -3.01 11.37 -7.03
CA PHE A 243 -2.50 10.18 -7.71
C PHE A 243 -2.27 10.48 -9.18
N THR A 244 -1.13 10.05 -9.71
CA THR A 244 -0.82 10.21 -11.13
C THR A 244 -0.88 8.88 -11.86
N LEU A 245 -1.68 8.85 -12.94
CA LEU A 245 -1.79 7.76 -13.90
C LEU A 245 -1.00 8.13 -15.16
N ASN A 246 -0.14 7.24 -15.61
CA ASN A 246 0.65 7.44 -16.83
C ASN A 246 0.41 6.27 -17.79
N TRP A 247 0.20 6.55 -19.06
CA TRP A 247 0.03 5.53 -20.09
C TRP A 247 0.39 6.04 -21.47
N THR A 248 0.57 5.12 -22.41
CA THR A 248 0.77 5.41 -23.83
C THR A 248 -0.51 5.09 -24.59
N LEU A 249 -0.94 5.98 -25.47
CA LEU A 249 -2.08 5.77 -26.37
C LEU A 249 -1.82 4.59 -27.31
N GLY A 250 -2.73 3.62 -27.34
CA GLY A 250 -2.68 2.50 -28.27
C GLY A 250 -3.00 2.90 -29.72
N ASN A 251 -2.19 2.42 -30.66
CA ASN A 251 -2.40 2.59 -32.10
C ASN A 251 -3.38 1.54 -32.66
N THR A 252 -4.24 1.93 -33.61
CA THR A 252 -5.16 1.02 -34.30
C THR A 252 -4.82 0.99 -35.80
N LEU A 253 -4.99 -0.16 -36.45
CA LEU A 253 -4.64 -0.31 -37.88
C LEU A 253 -5.35 0.74 -38.76
N PRO A 254 -4.66 1.36 -39.73
CA PRO A 254 -5.29 2.25 -40.70
C PRO A 254 -6.13 1.43 -41.69
N SER A 255 -7.00 2.11 -42.45
CA SER A 255 -7.89 1.48 -43.41
C SER A 255 -8.02 2.30 -44.68
N PHE A 256 -8.14 1.63 -45.83
CA PHE A 256 -8.40 2.29 -47.13
C PHE A 256 -9.86 2.73 -47.31
N GLY A 257 -10.78 2.28 -46.43
CA GLY A 257 -12.21 2.49 -46.61
C GLY A 257 -12.68 1.93 -47.96
N THR A 258 -13.44 2.72 -48.71
CA THR A 258 -13.82 2.40 -50.10
C THR A 258 -12.69 2.75 -51.06
N THR A 259 -12.09 1.74 -51.67
CA THR A 259 -10.99 1.92 -52.63
C THR A 259 -11.52 2.29 -54.02
N PRO A 260 -10.83 3.19 -54.75
CA PRO A 260 -11.18 3.48 -56.13
C PRO A 260 -10.92 2.24 -57.03
N THR A 261 -11.52 2.22 -58.21
CA THR A 261 -11.25 1.20 -59.24
C THR A 261 -10.47 1.85 -60.38
N PRO A 262 -9.15 1.59 -60.50
CA PRO A 262 -8.34 2.14 -61.56
C PRO A 262 -8.91 1.84 -62.94
N THR A 263 -8.85 2.82 -63.84
CA THR A 263 -9.33 2.62 -65.21
C THR A 263 -8.45 1.61 -65.95
N SER A 264 -9.09 0.60 -66.54
CA SER A 264 -8.46 -0.43 -67.37
C SER A 264 -9.13 -0.49 -68.76
N PRO A 265 -8.38 -0.70 -69.86
CA PRO A 265 -6.93 -0.93 -69.91
C PRO A 265 -6.11 0.36 -69.74
N ILE A 266 -4.89 0.23 -69.23
CA ILE A 266 -3.91 1.33 -69.19
C ILE A 266 -3.27 1.45 -70.59
N THR A 267 -3.54 2.56 -71.28
CA THR A 267 -3.10 2.75 -72.68
C THR A 267 -1.96 3.74 -72.86
N THR A 268 -1.54 4.43 -71.79
CA THR A 268 -0.51 5.47 -71.82
C THR A 268 0.33 5.44 -70.55
N THR A 269 1.61 5.80 -70.67
CA THR A 269 2.45 6.13 -69.51
C THR A 269 1.93 7.39 -68.82
N GLY A 270 2.02 7.45 -67.49
CA GLY A 270 1.61 8.57 -66.67
C GLY A 270 0.61 8.19 -65.58
N ALA A 271 -0.15 9.17 -65.10
CA ALA A 271 -1.17 8.98 -64.06
C ALA A 271 -2.32 8.10 -64.56
N ILE A 272 -2.68 7.11 -63.75
CA ILE A 272 -3.80 6.21 -64.00
C ILE A 272 -5.07 6.88 -63.50
N ALA A 273 -6.11 6.95 -64.33
CA ALA A 273 -7.39 7.53 -63.93
C ALA A 273 -8.08 6.68 -62.84
N ASN A 274 -8.88 7.33 -61.98
CA ASN A 274 -9.58 6.70 -60.86
C ASN A 274 -8.61 5.96 -59.90
N SER A 275 -7.53 6.61 -59.49
CA SER A 275 -6.51 6.03 -58.62
C SER A 275 -6.17 6.91 -57.40
N ASP A 276 -7.12 7.73 -56.96
CA ASP A 276 -6.99 8.50 -55.73
C ASP A 276 -7.42 7.65 -54.52
N TYR A 277 -6.43 7.09 -53.82
CA TYR A 277 -6.63 6.27 -52.64
C TYR A 277 -6.76 7.09 -51.35
N SER A 278 -6.48 8.40 -51.38
CA SER A 278 -6.47 9.23 -50.17
C SER A 278 -7.87 9.63 -49.71
N VAL A 279 -8.85 9.68 -50.62
CA VAL A 279 -10.20 10.19 -50.35
C VAL A 279 -10.89 9.47 -49.19
N ASN A 280 -10.76 8.14 -49.12
CA ASN A 280 -11.46 7.31 -48.13
C ASN A 280 -10.50 6.59 -47.17
N ALA A 281 -9.20 6.75 -47.37
CA ALA A 281 -8.22 6.26 -46.42
C ALA A 281 -8.40 7.01 -45.09
N VAL A 282 -8.29 6.27 -44.00
CA VAL A 282 -8.39 6.77 -42.64
C VAL A 282 -7.32 6.10 -41.77
N ASN A 283 -6.81 6.82 -40.79
CA ASN A 283 -6.02 6.27 -39.69
C ASN A 283 -6.92 5.46 -38.74
N GLY A 284 -6.36 4.98 -37.63
CA GLY A 284 -7.10 4.18 -36.65
C GLY A 284 -7.98 4.99 -35.68
N THR A 285 -8.07 6.32 -35.84
CA THR A 285 -8.93 7.18 -35.01
C THR A 285 -10.39 6.75 -35.12
N ASN A 286 -11.14 6.87 -34.02
CA ASN A 286 -12.55 6.51 -33.97
C ASN A 286 -13.37 7.09 -35.15
N SER A 287 -14.27 6.27 -35.70
CA SER A 287 -15.07 6.60 -36.90
C SER A 287 -15.90 7.90 -36.79
N ALA A 288 -16.31 8.27 -35.57
CA ALA A 288 -17.10 9.47 -35.30
C ALA A 288 -16.27 10.76 -35.22
N ALA A 289 -14.94 10.67 -35.26
CA ALA A 289 -14.05 11.83 -35.36
C ALA A 289 -14.19 12.55 -36.71
N SER A 290 -13.70 13.78 -36.76
CA SER A 290 -13.72 14.58 -37.98
C SER A 290 -12.90 13.93 -39.11
N LEU A 291 -13.25 14.23 -40.35
CA LEU A 291 -12.50 13.69 -41.50
C LEU A 291 -11.04 14.14 -41.49
N ALA A 292 -10.78 15.40 -41.11
CA ALA A 292 -9.43 15.93 -40.98
C ALA A 292 -8.59 15.07 -40.02
N GLN A 293 -9.06 14.86 -38.79
CA GLN A 293 -8.38 14.02 -37.80
C GLN A 293 -8.13 12.59 -38.29
N LYS A 294 -9.08 12.02 -39.04
CA LYS A 294 -8.95 10.66 -39.57
C LYS A 294 -7.97 10.56 -40.73
N GLN A 295 -7.57 11.67 -41.35
CA GLN A 295 -6.71 11.68 -42.54
C GLN A 295 -5.33 12.30 -42.29
N GLU A 296 -5.06 12.72 -41.05
CA GLU A 296 -3.74 13.21 -40.65
C GLU A 296 -2.68 12.09 -40.72
N ASP A 297 -1.46 12.49 -41.06
CA ASP A 297 -0.23 11.67 -41.03
C ASP A 297 -0.31 10.30 -41.72
N LEU A 298 -1.16 10.18 -42.74
CA LEU A 298 -1.22 9.02 -43.62
C LEU A 298 -0.16 9.12 -44.72
N THR A 299 0.57 8.03 -44.93
CA THR A 299 1.55 7.91 -46.01
C THR A 299 1.29 6.67 -46.86
N PHE A 300 1.42 6.85 -48.17
CA PHE A 300 1.21 5.81 -49.16
C PHE A 300 2.53 5.41 -49.81
N SER A 301 2.68 4.12 -50.10
CA SER A 301 3.87 3.61 -50.79
C SER A 301 3.58 2.31 -51.52
N ILE A 302 4.51 1.92 -52.39
CA ILE A 302 4.60 0.56 -52.95
C ILE A 302 6.00 0.07 -52.58
N ALA A 303 6.09 -1.07 -51.92
CA ALA A 303 7.39 -1.63 -51.54
C ALA A 303 8.16 -2.09 -52.80
N PRO A 304 9.50 -2.02 -52.81
CA PRO A 304 10.29 -2.56 -53.93
C PRO A 304 9.97 -4.05 -54.17
N ASP A 305 9.96 -4.46 -55.44
CA ASP A 305 9.78 -5.85 -55.86
C ASP A 305 8.50 -6.54 -55.37
N THR A 306 7.40 -5.80 -55.32
CA THR A 306 6.11 -6.33 -54.84
C THR A 306 5.01 -6.32 -55.89
N VAL A 307 5.16 -5.60 -57.00
CA VAL A 307 4.19 -5.65 -58.09
C VAL A 307 4.34 -6.95 -58.87
N LEU A 308 3.22 -7.64 -59.08
CA LEU A 308 3.17 -8.94 -59.76
C LEU A 308 2.43 -8.80 -61.09
N ASN A 309 2.94 -9.41 -62.15
CA ASN A 309 2.20 -9.56 -63.39
C ASN A 309 1.24 -10.77 -63.36
N SER A 310 0.58 -11.08 -64.48
CA SER A 310 -0.37 -12.20 -64.60
C SER A 310 0.23 -13.58 -64.34
N SER A 311 1.56 -13.70 -64.39
CA SER A 311 2.32 -14.93 -64.10
C SER A 311 2.88 -14.94 -62.67
N PHE A 312 2.46 -14.03 -61.80
CA PHE A 312 2.99 -13.84 -60.44
C PHE A 312 4.51 -13.55 -60.41
N ALA A 313 5.04 -12.97 -61.48
CA ALA A 313 6.45 -12.60 -61.57
C ALA A 313 6.66 -11.14 -61.13
N ILE A 314 7.72 -10.91 -60.35
CA ILE A 314 8.23 -9.58 -60.02
C ILE A 314 9.08 -9.04 -61.18
N ASP A 315 9.19 -7.71 -61.26
CA ASP A 315 10.08 -7.05 -62.22
C ASP A 315 11.55 -7.36 -61.87
N ALA A 316 12.24 -8.05 -62.77
CA ALA A 316 13.67 -8.36 -62.59
C ALA A 316 14.57 -7.11 -62.47
N SER A 317 14.06 -5.94 -62.83
CA SER A 317 14.78 -4.67 -62.79
C SER A 317 14.71 -3.95 -61.44
N GLY A 318 13.94 -4.43 -60.47
CA GLY A 318 13.81 -3.77 -59.17
C GLY A 318 12.76 -2.65 -59.09
N ASN A 319 12.10 -2.32 -60.21
CA ASN A 319 11.40 -1.05 -60.39
C ASN A 319 9.87 -1.19 -60.44
N ASN A 320 9.32 -2.32 -59.96
CA ASN A 320 7.88 -2.57 -59.93
C ASN A 320 7.19 -2.34 -61.29
N TYR A 321 7.83 -2.70 -62.41
CA TYR A 321 7.32 -2.44 -63.76
C TYR A 321 7.03 -0.94 -64.06
N GLY A 322 7.66 -0.05 -63.30
CA GLY A 322 7.49 1.40 -63.37
C GLY A 322 6.23 1.93 -62.69
N PHE A 323 5.52 1.10 -61.91
CA PHE A 323 4.41 1.56 -61.08
C PHE A 323 4.92 2.29 -59.84
N SER A 324 4.37 3.48 -59.59
CA SER A 324 4.63 4.26 -58.39
C SER A 324 3.39 4.99 -57.94
N ILE A 325 3.28 5.21 -56.62
CA ILE A 325 2.27 6.05 -56.00
C ILE A 325 2.97 7.22 -55.29
N ASN A 326 2.36 8.40 -55.32
CA ASN A 326 2.85 9.49 -54.50
C ASN A 326 2.57 9.24 -53.01
N SER A 327 3.35 9.87 -52.13
CA SER A 327 3.23 9.67 -50.68
C SER A 327 1.88 10.08 -50.10
N THR A 328 1.15 10.96 -50.80
CA THR A 328 -0.19 11.41 -50.41
C THR A 328 -1.31 10.49 -50.90
N GLY A 329 -1.00 9.48 -51.73
CA GLY A 329 -1.99 8.51 -52.24
C GLY A 329 -2.93 9.02 -53.32
N THR A 330 -2.77 10.27 -53.78
CA THR A 330 -3.69 10.92 -54.71
C THR A 330 -3.50 10.51 -56.18
N SER A 331 -2.37 9.89 -56.51
CA SER A 331 -2.13 9.42 -57.88
C SER A 331 -1.23 8.19 -57.92
N LEU A 332 -1.77 7.11 -58.50
CA LEU A 332 -0.99 5.98 -59.01
C LEU A 332 -0.59 6.26 -60.45
N SER A 333 0.65 5.93 -60.80
CA SER A 333 1.19 6.16 -62.14
C SER A 333 2.04 5.01 -62.64
N GLN A 334 2.11 4.85 -63.96
CA GLN A 334 3.04 3.95 -64.63
C GLN A 334 4.00 4.81 -65.47
N ASN A 335 5.25 4.92 -65.04
CA ASN A 335 6.27 5.74 -65.70
C ASN A 335 7.46 4.91 -66.21
N GLY A 336 7.28 3.59 -66.28
CA GLY A 336 8.28 2.64 -66.76
C GLY A 336 8.22 2.42 -68.27
N PRO A 337 8.96 1.41 -68.77
CA PRO A 337 8.83 0.98 -70.15
C PRO A 337 7.39 0.54 -70.46
N SER A 338 7.04 0.53 -71.75
CA SER A 338 5.76 0.00 -72.20
C SER A 338 5.58 -1.43 -71.70
N LEU A 339 4.46 -1.67 -71.02
CA LEU A 339 4.10 -3.00 -70.53
C LEU A 339 3.69 -3.90 -71.72
N PRO A 340 3.90 -5.22 -71.61
CA PRO A 340 3.35 -6.19 -72.54
C PRO A 340 1.84 -6.00 -72.77
N PRO A 341 1.35 -6.05 -74.03
CA PRO A 341 -0.08 -5.97 -74.31
C PRO A 341 -0.87 -7.09 -73.63
N ASN A 342 -2.06 -6.78 -73.11
CA ASN A 342 -2.99 -7.72 -72.47
C ASN A 342 -2.46 -8.46 -71.24
N ASP A 343 -1.47 -7.90 -70.55
CA ASP A 343 -1.02 -8.39 -69.25
C ASP A 343 -1.80 -7.70 -68.11
N THR A 344 -1.79 -8.29 -66.92
CA THR A 344 -2.50 -7.80 -65.73
C THR A 344 -1.53 -7.65 -64.58
N TYR A 345 -1.66 -6.58 -63.79
CA TYR A 345 -0.70 -6.25 -62.74
C TYR A 345 -1.40 -6.09 -61.39
N THR A 346 -1.00 -6.91 -60.43
CA THR A 346 -1.42 -6.75 -59.03
C THR A 346 -0.43 -5.81 -58.33
N ILE A 347 -0.92 -4.67 -57.87
CA ILE A 347 -0.07 -3.59 -57.32
C ILE A 347 -0.37 -3.46 -55.83
N PRO A 348 0.49 -3.94 -54.91
CA PRO A 348 0.25 -3.80 -53.48
C PRO A 348 0.58 -2.37 -53.00
N ILE A 349 -0.46 -1.60 -52.73
CA ILE A 349 -0.39 -0.26 -52.16
C ILE A 349 -0.42 -0.40 -50.64
N ILE A 350 0.57 0.20 -49.97
CA ILE A 350 0.74 0.20 -48.53
C ILE A 350 0.31 1.58 -48.01
N LEU A 351 -0.66 1.58 -47.10
CA LEU A 351 -1.06 2.72 -46.29
C LEU A 351 -0.42 2.59 -44.91
N ARG A 352 0.25 3.64 -44.45
CA ARG A 352 0.90 3.70 -43.14
C ARG A 352 0.42 4.92 -42.35
N ASP A 353 0.09 4.74 -41.08
CA ASP A 353 -0.25 5.82 -40.16
C ASP A 353 0.98 6.37 -39.40
N ALA A 354 0.75 7.42 -38.60
CA ALA A 354 1.75 8.05 -37.75
C ALA A 354 2.37 7.09 -36.72
N GLY A 355 1.57 6.17 -36.15
CA GLY A 355 2.03 5.15 -35.21
C GLY A 355 2.80 3.99 -35.86
N GLY A 356 2.90 4.01 -37.20
CA GLY A 356 3.69 3.11 -38.00
C GLY A 356 3.01 1.79 -38.37
N LEU A 357 1.74 1.60 -38.01
CA LEU A 357 0.97 0.44 -38.45
C LEU A 357 0.62 0.59 -39.94
N THR A 358 0.46 -0.54 -40.63
CA THR A 358 0.25 -0.56 -42.07
C THR A 358 -0.93 -1.42 -42.49
N ALA A 359 -1.69 -0.95 -43.47
CA ALA A 359 -2.66 -1.74 -44.22
C ALA A 359 -2.20 -1.87 -45.69
N THR A 360 -2.58 -2.95 -46.35
CA THR A 360 -2.24 -3.19 -47.76
C THR A 360 -3.50 -3.45 -48.57
N HIS A 361 -3.60 -2.76 -49.71
CA HIS A 361 -4.63 -2.99 -50.71
C HIS A 361 -3.95 -3.36 -52.03
N SER A 362 -4.48 -4.36 -52.74
CA SER A 362 -3.88 -4.89 -53.97
C SER A 362 -4.86 -4.77 -55.14
N PRO A 363 -4.99 -3.59 -55.76
CA PRO A 363 -5.70 -3.43 -57.02
C PRO A 363 -5.06 -4.31 -58.11
N THR A 364 -5.91 -4.71 -59.07
CA THR A 364 -5.56 -5.54 -60.23
C THR A 364 -5.92 -4.79 -61.51
#